data_AF-A0A353BHI3-F1
#
_entry.id   AF-A0A353BHI3-F1
#
_cell.length_a   1.000
_cell.length_b   1.000
_cell.length_c   1.000
_cell.angle_alpha   90.00
_cell.angle_beta   90.00
_cell.angle_gamma   90.00
#
_symmetry.space_group_name_H-M   'P 1'
#
loop_
_entity.id
_entity.type
_entity.pdbx_description
1 polymer ?
#
loop_
_entity_poly.entity_id
_entity_poly.type
_entity_poly.pdbx_seq_one_letter_code
_entity_poly.pdbx_strand_id
1 'polypeptide(L)'
;MKRISAIPLLLLLPAAALAGGSIPLLRWAGPPGSRPETRAEWLALNPEGPFQCRIGPAESVRAPGDSGTVAIIVQQSISQALAGHLVQLSDNLGAEGWAVVVREVSGGTPQDLKSLLCGLNDSAGIDGALLVGSLPVPWFQVEDDFYSYGYAEWPCDLYYMDLDGTWLDTMSNSGGWGPGSDGIFDAHQGAIMPEIFIGRLTPTGIGTDTVLLKSYFQRDNAYRRDSIALERRALVFVDDDWEYWGPWWADDVSQLYPDTMSFFEPNATRATLYRERLDTVQAWVSLFAHSSPSLHQFTYNNGNSHDYYNSTEYTSQDPPANFYNFFCCSFGRYTSGGYGGGRSVFSQSHGLGAVASTKTGSMLEFAPFYQSLAQGKSLGRAFSDWWAFIMQDGISFDELCWHYGMTLLGDPFLKPAGHNLGVAGTPSGISAVPGRLGVSAAPSPSAYRSIISLTMPSGSQARVAVYNVGGQVVRRLADDFLAPGVHQWRWDLLDDRDRRVAAGVYIVRASAGLDRAAARLVVLK
;
A
#
# COMPACT_ATOMS: atom_id res chain seq x y z
N MET A 1 9.78 4.12 72.11
CA MET A 1 8.65 3.82 71.21
C MET A 1 8.56 4.99 70.22
N LYS A 2 8.96 4.86 68.93
CA LYS A 2 8.19 4.29 67.80
C LYS A 2 6.79 4.93 67.74
N ARG A 3 6.33 5.64 66.70
CA ARG A 3 6.65 5.58 65.26
C ARG A 3 6.47 6.94 64.58
N ILE A 4 7.33 7.18 63.60
CA ILE A 4 7.18 8.11 62.48
C ILE A 4 6.15 7.48 61.52
N SER A 5 5.13 8.24 61.10
CA SER A 5 4.34 7.92 59.91
C SER A 5 4.41 9.12 58.97
N ALA A 6 5.10 8.90 57.85
CA ALA A 6 5.19 9.82 56.74
C ALA A 6 3.85 9.91 56.00
N ILE A 7 3.50 11.13 55.64
CA ILE A 7 2.42 11.47 54.69
C ILE A 7 2.95 11.08 53.30
N PRO A 8 2.28 10.25 52.50
CA PRO A 8 2.69 10.03 51.12
C PRO A 8 2.24 11.25 50.31
N LEU A 9 3.22 12.02 49.84
CA LEU A 9 3.08 12.99 48.78
C LEU A 9 2.61 12.22 47.53
N LEU A 10 1.34 12.41 47.14
CA LEU A 10 0.80 11.85 45.91
C LEU A 10 1.45 12.63 44.74
N LEU A 11 2.51 12.05 44.16
CA LEU A 11 3.03 12.47 42.87
C LEU A 11 1.97 12.17 41.80
N LEU A 12 1.24 13.20 41.39
CA LEU A 12 0.46 13.21 40.16
C LEU A 12 1.43 13.08 38.98
N LEU A 13 1.67 11.85 38.54
CA LEU A 13 2.18 11.57 37.21
C LEU A 13 1.11 11.98 36.18
N PRO A 14 1.48 12.64 35.07
CA PRO A 14 0.52 12.92 34.01
C PRO A 14 0.00 11.59 33.47
N ALA A 15 -1.32 11.49 33.33
CA ALA A 15 -1.98 10.38 32.66
C ALA A 15 -1.64 10.42 31.16
N ALA A 16 -0.49 9.85 30.79
CA ALA A 16 -0.09 9.61 29.41
C ALA A 16 0.60 8.24 29.34
N ALA A 17 -0.14 7.18 29.66
CA ALA A 17 0.34 5.80 29.49
C ALA A 17 -0.78 4.76 29.60
N LEU A 18 -1.98 5.00 29.07
CA LEU A 18 -3.02 3.96 28.91
C LEU A 18 -3.99 4.36 27.77
N ALA A 19 -3.58 4.16 26.52
CA ALA A 19 -4.51 4.09 25.39
C ALA A 19 -3.87 3.27 24.27
N GLY A 20 -4.20 1.97 24.20
CA GLY A 20 -4.24 1.30 22.90
C GLY A 20 -5.42 1.89 22.14
N GLY A 21 -5.20 3.06 21.52
CA GLY A 21 -6.23 3.89 20.90
C GLY A 21 -6.52 3.50 19.45
N SER A 22 -7.62 4.03 18.92
CA SER A 22 -7.90 4.11 17.48
C SER A 22 -6.75 4.82 16.74
N ILE A 23 -6.48 4.42 15.50
CA ILE A 23 -5.47 5.06 14.65
C ILE A 23 -5.88 6.53 14.39
N PRO A 24 -5.01 7.52 14.68
CA PRO A 24 -5.29 8.92 14.42
C PRO A 24 -5.66 9.17 12.96
N LEU A 25 -6.72 9.96 12.77
CA LEU A 25 -7.24 10.28 11.44
C LEU A 25 -6.23 11.15 10.69
N LEU A 26 -5.96 10.78 9.43
CA LEU A 26 -5.21 11.63 8.51
C LEU A 26 -5.99 12.92 8.23
N ARG A 27 -5.28 14.03 7.95
CA ARG A 27 -5.88 15.34 7.69
C ARG A 27 -5.33 15.98 6.41
N TRP A 28 -6.15 16.83 5.81
CA TRP A 28 -5.73 17.68 4.69
C TRP A 28 -4.68 18.69 5.15
N ALA A 29 -3.46 18.55 4.66
CA ALA A 29 -2.36 19.46 4.92
C ALA A 29 -2.01 20.31 3.69
N GLY A 30 -3.01 20.84 3.00
CA GLY A 30 -2.76 21.77 1.90
C GLY A 30 -2.43 23.18 2.39
N PRO A 31 -1.99 24.08 1.49
CA PRO A 31 -1.84 25.51 1.81
C PRO A 31 -3.09 26.08 2.49
N PRO A 32 -2.96 27.04 3.44
CA PRO A 32 -4.11 27.60 4.14
C PRO A 32 -5.23 28.06 3.20
N GLY A 33 -6.45 27.58 3.43
CA GLY A 33 -7.63 27.90 2.61
C GLY A 33 -7.78 27.04 1.34
N SER A 34 -6.82 26.17 1.02
CA SER A 34 -6.98 25.17 -0.04
C SER A 34 -7.91 24.04 0.39
N ARG A 35 -8.56 23.43 -0.60
CA ARG A 35 -9.41 22.24 -0.43
C ARG A 35 -9.23 21.28 -1.61
N PRO A 36 -9.66 20.02 -1.48
CA PRO A 36 -9.82 19.16 -2.64
C PRO A 36 -10.71 19.84 -3.70
N GLU A 37 -10.32 19.70 -4.97
CA GLU A 37 -11.15 20.09 -6.10
C GLU A 37 -12.40 19.22 -6.19
N THR A 38 -13.47 19.80 -6.74
CA THR A 38 -14.73 19.07 -6.95
C THR A 38 -14.78 18.38 -8.32
N ARG A 39 -15.68 17.41 -8.50
CA ARG A 39 -15.97 16.79 -9.79
C ARG A 39 -16.40 17.85 -10.80
N ALA A 40 -17.25 18.78 -10.39
CA ALA A 40 -17.72 19.86 -11.25
C ALA A 40 -16.56 20.76 -11.72
N GLU A 41 -15.64 21.10 -10.82
CA GLU A 41 -14.42 21.85 -11.16
C GLU A 41 -13.52 21.07 -12.12
N TRP A 42 -13.37 19.76 -11.90
CA TRP A 42 -12.58 18.89 -12.76
C TRP A 42 -13.18 18.74 -14.16
N LEU A 43 -14.49 18.52 -14.27
CA LEU A 43 -15.21 18.40 -15.54
C LEU A 43 -15.22 19.71 -16.35
N ALA A 44 -15.21 20.86 -15.68
CA ALA A 44 -15.10 22.15 -16.36
C ALA A 44 -13.79 22.27 -17.16
N LEU A 45 -12.73 21.59 -16.70
CA LEU A 45 -11.43 21.52 -17.37
C LEU A 45 -11.28 20.29 -18.27
N ASN A 46 -12.05 19.22 -17.99
CA ASN A 46 -11.98 17.92 -18.66
C ASN A 46 -13.37 17.47 -19.10
N PRO A 47 -14.00 18.16 -20.08
CA PRO A 47 -15.35 17.85 -20.49
C PRO A 47 -15.45 16.44 -21.11
N GLU A 48 -16.50 15.72 -20.73
CA GLU A 48 -16.83 14.43 -21.32
C GLU A 48 -17.20 14.60 -22.80
N GLY A 49 -16.88 13.59 -23.61
CA GLY A 49 -17.14 13.57 -25.05
C GLY A 49 -17.73 12.22 -25.47
N PRO A 50 -18.01 12.00 -26.77
CA PRO A 50 -18.49 10.71 -27.25
C PRO A 50 -17.43 9.62 -26.99
N PHE A 51 -17.85 8.50 -26.42
CA PHE A 51 -16.95 7.36 -26.22
C PHE A 51 -16.59 6.71 -27.56
N GLN A 52 -15.30 6.52 -27.78
CA GLN A 52 -14.79 5.70 -28.88
C GLN A 52 -13.78 4.71 -28.34
N CYS A 53 -13.83 3.49 -28.86
CA CYS A 53 -12.88 2.44 -28.55
C CYS A 53 -12.45 1.76 -29.84
N ARG A 54 -11.14 1.51 -29.98
CA ARG A 54 -10.58 0.70 -31.07
C ARG A 54 -9.45 -0.19 -30.55
N ILE A 55 -9.12 -1.22 -31.33
CA ILE A 55 -7.95 -2.07 -31.08
C ILE A 55 -6.68 -1.23 -31.15
N GLY A 56 -5.79 -1.41 -30.16
CA GLY A 56 -4.50 -0.72 -30.09
C GLY A 56 -3.36 -1.44 -30.83
N PRO A 57 -2.18 -0.80 -30.92
CA PRO A 57 -1.08 -1.22 -31.81
C PRO A 57 -0.30 -2.46 -31.34
N ALA A 58 -0.67 -3.05 -30.20
CA ALA A 58 0.15 -4.01 -29.47
C ALA A 58 -0.66 -5.16 -28.84
N GLU A 59 -1.86 -5.44 -29.34
CA GLU A 59 -2.65 -6.60 -28.89
C GLU A 59 -1.92 -7.90 -29.28
N SER A 60 -1.57 -8.71 -28.27
CA SER A 60 -0.92 -9.99 -28.51
C SER A 60 -1.97 -11.01 -28.94
N VAL A 61 -1.74 -11.71 -30.06
CA VAL A 61 -2.60 -12.84 -30.52
C VAL A 61 -2.23 -14.16 -29.81
N ARG A 62 -1.50 -14.08 -28.68
CA ARG A 62 -1.08 -15.28 -27.95
C ARG A 62 -2.26 -15.77 -27.10
N ALA A 63 -2.52 -17.07 -27.13
CA ALA A 63 -3.40 -17.70 -26.16
C ALA A 63 -2.84 -17.42 -24.75
N PRO A 64 -3.69 -17.16 -23.74
CA PRO A 64 -3.23 -16.96 -22.37
C PRO A 64 -2.38 -18.16 -21.94
N GLY A 65 -1.17 -17.87 -21.44
CA GLY A 65 -0.36 -18.84 -20.73
C GLY A 65 -0.91 -19.06 -19.32
N ASP A 66 -0.12 -19.70 -18.45
CA ASP A 66 -0.53 -19.99 -17.07
C ASP A 66 -0.80 -18.74 -16.20
N SER A 67 -0.45 -17.53 -16.67
CA SER A 67 -0.60 -16.29 -15.88
C SER A 67 -1.91 -15.55 -16.09
N GLY A 68 -2.70 -15.86 -17.13
CA GLY A 68 -3.99 -15.19 -17.41
C GLY A 68 -3.91 -14.09 -18.46
N THR A 69 -4.84 -13.14 -18.41
CA THR A 69 -4.98 -12.06 -19.41
C THR A 69 -4.96 -10.69 -18.74
N VAL A 70 -4.27 -9.71 -19.32
CA VAL A 70 -4.28 -8.32 -18.83
C VAL A 70 -4.61 -7.34 -19.94
N ALA A 71 -5.17 -6.19 -19.56
CA ALA A 71 -5.51 -5.13 -20.49
C ALA A 71 -4.60 -3.90 -20.34
N ILE A 72 -4.34 -3.22 -21.46
CA ILE A 72 -3.76 -1.87 -21.49
C ILE A 72 -4.77 -0.97 -22.19
N ILE A 73 -5.32 -0.01 -21.45
CA ILE A 73 -6.26 0.98 -21.96
C ILE A 73 -5.53 2.31 -22.07
N VAL A 74 -5.37 2.82 -23.29
CA VAL A 74 -4.58 4.03 -23.56
C VAL A 74 -5.44 5.11 -24.20
N GLN A 75 -5.22 6.35 -23.79
CA GLN A 75 -5.84 7.51 -24.42
C GLN A 75 -5.42 7.61 -25.91
N GLN A 76 -6.41 7.66 -26.80
CA GLN A 76 -6.23 7.57 -28.24
C GLN A 76 -5.27 8.63 -28.81
N SER A 77 -5.34 9.87 -28.31
CA SER A 77 -4.54 10.99 -28.78
C SER A 77 -3.02 10.83 -28.55
N ILE A 78 -2.63 10.02 -27.57
CA ILE A 78 -1.22 9.76 -27.23
C ILE A 78 -0.74 8.37 -27.67
N SER A 79 -1.65 7.46 -28.03
CA SER A 79 -1.32 6.07 -28.37
C SER A 79 -0.27 5.95 -29.48
N GLN A 80 -0.42 6.70 -30.58
CA GLN A 80 0.53 6.66 -31.69
C GLN A 80 1.95 7.09 -31.24
N ALA A 81 2.05 8.08 -30.36
CA ALA A 81 3.34 8.53 -29.84
C ALA A 81 3.99 7.49 -28.91
N LEU A 82 3.21 6.59 -28.33
CA LEU A 82 3.63 5.56 -27.38
C LEU A 82 3.72 4.16 -28.00
N ALA A 83 3.33 3.97 -29.26
CA ALA A 83 3.15 2.65 -29.88
C ALA A 83 4.34 1.71 -29.68
N GLY A 84 5.59 2.17 -29.90
CA GLY A 84 6.78 1.33 -29.68
C GLY A 84 6.98 0.90 -28.23
N HIS A 85 6.62 1.75 -27.26
CA HIS A 85 6.68 1.42 -25.84
C HIS A 85 5.57 0.47 -25.42
N LEU A 86 4.37 0.63 -25.97
CA LEU A 86 3.24 -0.28 -25.71
C LEU A 86 3.52 -1.68 -26.26
N VAL A 87 4.09 -1.78 -27.47
CA VAL A 87 4.55 -3.08 -28.02
C VAL A 87 5.60 -3.71 -27.10
N GLN A 88 6.59 -2.93 -26.67
CA GLN A 88 7.63 -3.44 -25.78
C GLN A 88 7.08 -3.92 -24.44
N LEU A 89 6.10 -3.23 -23.86
CA LEU A 89 5.42 -3.65 -22.64
C LEU A 89 4.62 -4.93 -22.87
N SER A 90 3.83 -5.01 -23.95
CA SER A 90 3.11 -6.23 -24.32
C SER A 90 4.05 -7.43 -24.48
N ASP A 91 5.22 -7.24 -25.10
CA ASP A 91 6.22 -8.29 -25.25
C ASP A 91 6.81 -8.73 -23.91
N ASN A 92 7.09 -7.78 -23.01
CA ASN A 92 7.58 -8.08 -21.66
C ASN A 92 6.53 -8.89 -20.87
N LEU A 93 5.27 -8.45 -20.87
CA LEU A 93 4.17 -9.15 -20.20
C LEU A 93 3.93 -10.54 -20.82
N GLY A 94 4.03 -10.65 -22.15
CA GLY A 94 3.97 -11.93 -22.85
C GLY A 94 5.12 -12.88 -22.50
N ALA A 95 6.32 -12.36 -22.22
CA ALA A 95 7.43 -13.15 -21.69
C ALA A 95 7.23 -13.55 -20.21
N GLU A 96 6.45 -12.78 -19.47
CA GLU A 96 6.03 -13.09 -18.09
C GLU A 96 4.84 -14.06 -18.03
N GLY A 97 4.27 -14.45 -19.18
CA GLY A 97 3.22 -15.47 -19.30
C GLY A 97 1.80 -14.92 -19.52
N TRP A 98 1.64 -13.60 -19.63
CA TRP A 98 0.34 -12.96 -19.83
C TRP A 98 -0.10 -12.96 -21.30
N ALA A 99 -1.39 -13.15 -21.55
CA ALA A 99 -2.01 -12.59 -22.75
C ALA A 99 -2.29 -11.09 -22.55
N VAL A 100 -2.07 -10.28 -23.58
CA VAL A 100 -2.22 -8.83 -23.50
C VAL A 100 -3.23 -8.32 -24.52
N VAL A 101 -4.27 -7.65 -24.01
CA VAL A 101 -5.28 -6.94 -24.81
C VAL A 101 -5.00 -5.44 -24.75
N VAL A 102 -4.98 -4.77 -25.89
CA VAL A 102 -4.73 -3.32 -25.94
C VAL A 102 -5.91 -2.60 -26.59
N ARG A 103 -6.43 -1.57 -25.91
CA ARG A 103 -7.53 -0.74 -26.40
C ARG A 103 -7.14 0.73 -26.36
N GLU A 104 -7.44 1.44 -27.44
CA GLU A 104 -7.35 2.89 -27.48
C GLU A 104 -8.72 3.49 -27.26
N VAL A 105 -8.83 4.44 -26.35
CA VAL A 105 -10.10 5.07 -26.00
C VAL A 105 -10.03 6.60 -26.03
N SER A 106 -11.15 7.24 -26.35
CA SER A 106 -11.31 8.70 -26.27
C SER A 106 -12.71 9.05 -25.80
N GLY A 107 -12.84 10.14 -25.05
CA GLY A 107 -14.12 10.58 -24.51
C GLY A 107 -14.76 9.54 -23.58
N GLY A 108 -16.09 9.61 -23.48
CA GLY A 108 -16.92 8.74 -22.66
C GLY A 108 -17.07 9.17 -21.21
N THR A 109 -17.97 8.45 -20.55
CA THR A 109 -18.26 8.52 -19.12
C THR A 109 -17.53 7.39 -18.39
N PRO A 110 -17.51 7.40 -17.05
CA PRO A 110 -17.00 6.27 -16.29
C PRO A 110 -17.72 4.96 -16.60
N GLN A 111 -19.03 5.01 -16.83
CA GLN A 111 -19.83 3.83 -17.20
C GLN A 111 -19.41 3.24 -18.56
N ASP A 112 -19.03 4.07 -19.53
CA ASP A 112 -18.55 3.59 -20.83
C ASP A 112 -17.24 2.80 -20.69
N LEU A 113 -16.30 3.32 -19.91
CA LEU A 113 -15.04 2.62 -19.64
C LEU A 113 -15.26 1.36 -18.80
N LYS A 114 -16.15 1.37 -17.80
CA LYS A 114 -16.50 0.16 -17.04
C LYS A 114 -17.12 -0.90 -17.95
N SER A 115 -18.05 -0.50 -18.83
CA SER A 115 -18.66 -1.40 -19.82
C SER A 115 -17.62 -2.05 -20.74
N LEU A 116 -16.58 -1.31 -21.14
CA LEU A 116 -15.45 -1.88 -21.89
C LEU A 116 -14.70 -2.93 -21.06
N LEU A 117 -14.38 -2.64 -19.80
CA LEU A 117 -13.67 -3.59 -18.92
C LEU A 117 -14.49 -4.85 -18.66
N CYS A 118 -15.80 -4.73 -18.40
CA CYS A 118 -16.71 -5.88 -18.29
C CYS A 118 -16.69 -6.71 -19.57
N GLY A 119 -16.79 -6.08 -20.75
CA GLY A 119 -16.74 -6.81 -22.03
C GLY A 119 -15.40 -7.51 -22.29
N LEU A 120 -14.28 -6.93 -21.83
CA LEU A 120 -12.97 -7.59 -21.86
C LEU A 120 -12.90 -8.77 -20.90
N ASN A 121 -13.50 -8.65 -19.70
CA ASN A 121 -13.58 -9.74 -18.75
C ASN A 121 -14.45 -10.90 -19.28
N ASP A 122 -15.61 -10.60 -19.84
CA ASP A 122 -16.53 -11.60 -20.41
C ASP A 122 -15.90 -12.36 -21.59
N SER A 123 -15.12 -11.66 -22.42
CA SER A 123 -14.53 -12.24 -23.63
C SER A 123 -13.17 -12.90 -23.42
N ALA A 124 -12.37 -12.44 -22.45
CA ALA A 124 -10.98 -12.84 -22.29
C ALA A 124 -10.55 -13.17 -20.85
N GLY A 125 -11.42 -12.95 -19.85
CA GLY A 125 -11.12 -13.17 -18.44
C GLY A 125 -9.90 -12.35 -17.98
N ILE A 126 -10.01 -11.02 -18.01
CA ILE A 126 -8.88 -10.16 -17.62
C ILE A 126 -8.68 -10.19 -16.11
N ASP A 127 -7.44 -10.35 -15.65
CA ASP A 127 -7.05 -10.29 -14.24
C ASP A 127 -6.79 -8.85 -13.77
N GLY A 128 -6.48 -7.95 -14.69
CA GLY A 128 -6.17 -6.56 -14.38
C GLY A 128 -5.94 -5.69 -15.61
N ALA A 129 -5.89 -4.38 -15.39
CA ALA A 129 -5.63 -3.41 -16.45
C ALA A 129 -4.73 -2.24 -16.03
N LEU A 130 -3.96 -1.74 -17.00
CA LEU A 130 -3.21 -0.49 -16.90
C LEU A 130 -3.93 0.61 -17.68
N LEU A 131 -4.29 1.70 -16.98
CA LEU A 131 -4.94 2.89 -17.52
C LEU A 131 -3.90 3.96 -17.84
N VAL A 132 -3.77 4.37 -19.10
CA VAL A 132 -2.70 5.26 -19.58
C VAL A 132 -3.28 6.54 -20.19
N GLY A 133 -2.95 7.68 -19.58
CA GLY A 133 -3.36 9.01 -20.02
C GLY A 133 -4.59 9.54 -19.28
N SER A 134 -5.26 10.51 -19.91
CA SER A 134 -6.50 11.10 -19.41
C SER A 134 -7.71 10.29 -19.88
N LEU A 135 -8.16 9.39 -19.02
CA LEU A 135 -9.35 8.53 -19.22
C LEU A 135 -10.52 9.00 -18.34
N PRO A 136 -11.77 8.59 -18.61
CA PRO A 136 -12.89 8.87 -17.72
C PRO A 136 -12.60 8.52 -16.26
N VAL A 137 -13.10 9.35 -15.34
CA VAL A 137 -12.80 9.25 -13.91
C VAL A 137 -14.11 9.10 -13.12
N PRO A 138 -14.32 7.97 -12.42
CA PRO A 138 -15.45 7.79 -11.51
C PRO A 138 -15.21 8.59 -10.24
N TRP A 139 -16.28 9.15 -9.69
CA TRP A 139 -16.25 9.87 -8.42
C TRP A 139 -17.20 9.22 -7.41
N PHE A 140 -16.84 9.29 -6.13
CA PHE A 140 -17.66 8.85 -5.01
C PHE A 140 -17.84 9.99 -4.00
N GLN A 141 -18.95 10.01 -3.27
CA GLN A 141 -19.27 11.02 -2.25
C GLN A 141 -19.89 10.43 -0.98
N VAL A 142 -19.72 11.16 0.13
CA VAL A 142 -20.43 10.92 1.40
C VAL A 142 -20.81 12.25 2.06
N GLU A 143 -21.90 12.23 2.84
CA GLU A 143 -22.39 13.41 3.58
C GLU A 143 -21.45 13.87 4.70
N ASP A 144 -20.88 12.92 5.43
CA ASP A 144 -20.10 13.20 6.65
C ASP A 144 -18.92 12.22 6.78
N ASP A 145 -17.84 12.55 6.07
CA ASP A 145 -16.60 11.76 6.05
C ASP A 145 -16.01 11.67 7.47
N PHE A 146 -15.73 10.45 7.92
CA PHE A 146 -15.29 10.14 9.30
C PHE A 146 -16.18 10.72 10.40
N TYR A 147 -17.49 10.92 10.14
CA TYR A 147 -18.46 11.47 11.10
C TYR A 147 -18.05 12.83 11.70
N SER A 148 -17.17 13.57 11.01
CA SER A 148 -16.54 14.77 11.58
C SER A 148 -15.97 15.74 10.55
N TYR A 149 -15.68 15.30 9.33
CA TYR A 149 -15.15 16.16 8.27
C TYR A 149 -16.23 16.71 7.35
N GLY A 150 -17.49 16.27 7.50
CA GLY A 150 -18.59 16.70 6.65
C GLY A 150 -18.45 16.16 5.23
N TYR A 151 -19.09 16.87 4.29
CA TYR A 151 -19.19 16.39 2.91
C TYR A 151 -17.83 16.23 2.25
N ALA A 152 -17.64 15.10 1.57
CA ALA A 152 -16.46 14.84 0.77
C ALA A 152 -16.81 14.11 -0.52
N GLU A 153 -16.08 14.44 -1.59
CA GLU A 153 -16.13 13.76 -2.88
C GLU A 153 -14.73 13.54 -3.45
N TRP A 154 -14.53 12.43 -4.16
CA TRP A 154 -13.20 12.04 -4.63
C TRP A 154 -13.21 11.08 -5.83
N PRO A 155 -12.12 11.06 -6.62
CA PRO A 155 -11.88 10.02 -7.64
C PRO A 155 -11.73 8.62 -7.03
N CYS A 156 -12.40 7.60 -7.58
CA CYS A 156 -12.50 6.27 -6.98
C CYS A 156 -12.23 5.14 -7.99
N ASP A 157 -10.97 4.73 -8.15
CA ASP A 157 -10.59 3.65 -9.09
C ASP A 157 -11.15 2.27 -8.73
N LEU A 158 -11.60 2.05 -7.48
CA LEU A 158 -12.29 0.82 -7.06
C LEU A 158 -13.50 0.52 -7.96
N TYR A 159 -14.18 1.54 -8.48
CA TYR A 159 -15.29 1.39 -9.43
C TYR A 159 -14.92 0.62 -10.70
N TYR A 160 -13.65 0.69 -11.14
CA TYR A 160 -13.14 -0.06 -12.28
C TYR A 160 -12.59 -1.44 -11.92
N MET A 161 -12.36 -1.69 -10.64
CA MET A 161 -11.87 -2.97 -10.13
C MET A 161 -13.00 -3.95 -9.85
N ASP A 162 -14.11 -3.43 -9.30
CA ASP A 162 -15.37 -4.16 -9.13
C ASP A 162 -16.20 -4.04 -10.42
N LEU A 163 -16.40 -5.15 -11.12
CA LEU A 163 -17.07 -5.22 -12.41
C LEU A 163 -18.55 -5.61 -12.32
N ASP A 164 -18.97 -6.33 -11.26
CA ASP A 164 -20.32 -6.86 -11.11
C ASP A 164 -21.12 -6.29 -9.93
N GLY A 165 -20.50 -5.43 -9.13
CA GLY A 165 -21.13 -4.70 -8.03
C GLY A 165 -22.04 -3.57 -8.47
N THR A 166 -22.96 -3.22 -7.58
CA THR A 166 -23.97 -2.18 -7.81
C THR A 166 -23.52 -0.86 -7.21
N TRP A 167 -23.28 0.12 -8.07
CA TRP A 167 -22.93 1.50 -7.71
C TRP A 167 -24.12 2.41 -7.97
N LEU A 168 -24.50 3.20 -6.97
CA LEU A 168 -25.69 4.05 -6.99
C LEU A 168 -25.32 5.52 -6.92
N ASP A 169 -26.06 6.34 -7.68
CA ASP A 169 -26.07 7.80 -7.67
C ASP A 169 -27.51 8.22 -7.35
N THR A 170 -27.83 8.18 -6.05
CA THR A 170 -29.17 8.39 -5.49
C THR A 170 -29.25 9.54 -4.50
N MET A 171 -28.09 10.10 -4.12
CA MET A 171 -27.95 11.28 -3.30
C MET A 171 -27.22 12.37 -4.07
N SER A 172 -27.53 13.62 -3.77
CA SER A 172 -26.82 14.76 -4.33
C SER A 172 -26.56 15.82 -3.28
N ASN A 173 -25.47 16.56 -3.46
CA ASN A 173 -25.15 17.75 -2.67
C ASN A 173 -25.42 19.07 -3.44
N SER A 174 -26.07 19.00 -4.61
CA SER A 174 -26.40 20.16 -5.46
C SER A 174 -27.56 20.98 -4.89
N GLY A 175 -27.30 21.74 -3.82
CA GLY A 175 -28.30 22.51 -3.09
C GLY A 175 -28.56 22.03 -1.66
N GLY A 176 -27.65 21.20 -1.13
CA GLY A 176 -27.77 20.53 0.17
C GLY A 176 -27.98 19.03 0.00
N TRP A 177 -27.50 18.24 0.97
CA TRP A 177 -27.56 16.79 0.91
C TRP A 177 -29.01 16.27 0.92
N GLY A 178 -29.37 15.48 -0.08
CA GLY A 178 -30.69 14.87 -0.20
C GLY A 178 -30.83 13.97 -1.44
N PRO A 179 -32.01 13.35 -1.64
CA PRO A 179 -32.24 12.48 -2.79
C PRO A 179 -32.05 13.21 -4.13
N GLY A 180 -31.25 12.65 -5.02
CA GLY A 180 -30.89 13.27 -6.30
C GLY A 180 -29.89 12.42 -7.10
N SER A 181 -29.47 12.92 -8.26
CA SER A 181 -28.37 12.33 -9.02
C SER A 181 -27.53 13.46 -9.59
N ASP A 182 -26.22 13.43 -9.33
CA ASP A 182 -25.26 14.44 -9.79
C ASP A 182 -24.04 13.82 -10.52
N GLY A 183 -24.13 12.53 -10.85
CA GLY A 183 -23.08 11.78 -11.52
C GLY A 183 -21.91 11.43 -10.60
N ILE A 184 -22.14 11.42 -9.28
CA ILE A 184 -21.18 11.02 -8.25
C ILE A 184 -21.80 9.90 -7.43
N PHE A 185 -21.15 8.74 -7.37
CA PHE A 185 -21.69 7.60 -6.65
C PHE A 185 -21.72 7.85 -5.14
N ASP A 186 -22.79 7.45 -4.46
CA ASP A 186 -22.98 7.61 -3.01
C ASP A 186 -23.24 6.27 -2.30
N ALA A 187 -23.43 5.19 -3.06
CA ALA A 187 -23.59 3.85 -2.51
C ALA A 187 -22.89 2.79 -3.37
N HIS A 188 -22.35 1.77 -2.69
CA HIS A 188 -21.72 0.60 -3.29
C HIS A 188 -22.20 -0.65 -2.54
N GLN A 189 -22.91 -1.55 -3.24
CA GLN A 189 -23.59 -2.70 -2.63
C GLN A 189 -23.63 -3.92 -3.58
N GLY A 190 -24.05 -5.07 -3.05
CA GLY A 190 -24.11 -6.31 -3.82
C GLY A 190 -22.79 -7.08 -3.76
N ALA A 191 -22.29 -7.52 -4.92
CA ALA A 191 -20.97 -8.11 -5.04
C ALA A 191 -19.93 -6.98 -5.05
N ILE A 192 -19.41 -6.62 -3.87
CA ILE A 192 -18.52 -5.47 -3.71
C ILE A 192 -17.03 -5.78 -3.90
N MET A 193 -16.71 -7.05 -4.15
CA MET A 193 -15.33 -7.51 -4.26
C MET A 193 -14.75 -7.08 -5.60
N PRO A 194 -13.48 -6.67 -5.68
CA PRO A 194 -12.87 -6.37 -6.97
C PRO A 194 -12.51 -7.66 -7.72
N GLU A 195 -13.02 -7.84 -8.93
CA GLU A 195 -12.66 -8.93 -9.84
C GLU A 195 -11.28 -8.72 -10.47
N ILE A 196 -10.92 -7.46 -10.74
CA ILE A 196 -9.69 -7.10 -11.43
C ILE A 196 -8.88 -6.07 -10.64
N PHE A 197 -7.57 -6.04 -10.85
CA PHE A 197 -6.73 -4.96 -10.31
C PHE A 197 -6.45 -3.89 -11.37
N ILE A 198 -6.39 -2.63 -10.94
CA ILE A 198 -6.11 -1.49 -11.82
C ILE A 198 -4.84 -0.77 -11.38
N GLY A 199 -4.01 -0.38 -12.34
CA GLY A 199 -2.96 0.62 -12.16
C GLY A 199 -3.16 1.79 -13.11
N ARG A 200 -2.70 2.98 -12.73
CA ARG A 200 -2.95 4.23 -13.46
C ARG A 200 -1.67 5.05 -13.72
N LEU A 201 -1.55 5.54 -14.95
CA LEU A 201 -0.52 6.48 -15.41
C LEU A 201 -1.17 7.75 -15.96
N THR A 202 -1.33 8.75 -15.10
CA THR A 202 -1.95 10.04 -15.46
C THR A 202 -0.96 11.18 -15.18
N PRO A 203 -0.16 11.63 -16.17
CA PRO A 203 0.88 12.65 -15.97
C PRO A 203 0.36 14.10 -15.86
N THR A 204 -0.96 14.28 -15.72
CA THR A 204 -1.67 15.57 -15.78
C THR A 204 -1.05 16.63 -14.88
N GLY A 205 -0.68 17.77 -15.47
CA GLY A 205 -0.14 18.93 -14.75
C GLY A 205 1.27 18.75 -14.18
N ILE A 206 1.98 17.65 -14.49
CA ILE A 206 3.37 17.43 -14.07
C ILE A 206 4.34 17.93 -15.14
N GLY A 207 4.06 17.65 -16.41
CA GLY A 207 4.90 17.99 -17.56
C GLY A 207 4.22 17.60 -18.87
N THR A 208 5.00 17.40 -19.94
CA THR A 208 4.44 16.93 -21.21
C THR A 208 4.13 15.44 -21.15
N ASP A 209 2.85 15.07 -21.24
CA ASP A 209 2.35 13.70 -21.09
C ASP A 209 3.15 12.66 -21.87
N THR A 210 3.35 12.89 -23.17
CA THR A 210 4.07 11.93 -24.03
C THR A 210 5.54 11.79 -23.67
N VAL A 211 6.18 12.84 -23.13
CA VAL A 211 7.58 12.77 -22.67
C VAL A 211 7.67 11.97 -21.39
N LEU A 212 6.80 12.27 -20.41
CA LEU A 212 6.79 11.59 -19.12
C LEU A 212 6.41 10.10 -19.26
N LEU A 213 5.43 9.78 -20.10
CA LEU A 213 5.02 8.39 -20.34
C LEU A 213 6.09 7.59 -21.09
N LYS A 214 6.78 8.17 -22.09
CA LYS A 214 7.92 7.51 -22.74
C LYS A 214 9.04 7.21 -21.74
N SER A 215 9.38 8.20 -20.92
CA SER A 215 10.40 8.06 -19.87
C SER A 215 9.99 6.99 -18.86
N TYR A 216 8.73 6.97 -18.44
CA TYR A 216 8.17 5.94 -17.57
C TYR A 216 8.32 4.54 -18.17
N PHE A 217 7.85 4.31 -19.40
CA PHE A 217 7.94 2.98 -20.02
C PHE A 217 9.39 2.54 -20.27
N GLN A 218 10.32 3.46 -20.48
CA GLN A 218 11.75 3.14 -20.54
C GLN A 218 12.26 2.63 -19.18
N ARG A 219 11.85 3.26 -18.07
CA ARG A 219 12.20 2.81 -16.72
C ARG A 219 11.54 1.48 -16.38
N ASP A 220 10.25 1.32 -16.65
CA ASP A 220 9.53 0.04 -16.46
C ASP A 220 10.29 -1.11 -17.15
N ASN A 221 10.62 -0.90 -18.43
CA ASN A 221 11.37 -1.85 -19.23
C ASN A 221 12.78 -2.13 -18.70
N ALA A 222 13.46 -1.11 -18.15
CA ALA A 222 14.77 -1.24 -17.52
C ALA A 222 14.68 -2.01 -16.20
N TYR A 223 13.63 -1.79 -15.40
CA TYR A 223 13.39 -2.51 -14.16
C TYR A 223 13.12 -4.00 -14.41
N ARG A 224 12.30 -4.32 -15.41
CA ARG A 224 12.04 -5.71 -15.85
C ARG A 224 13.29 -6.46 -16.33
N ARG A 225 14.37 -5.73 -16.63
CA ARG A 225 15.69 -6.28 -17.03
C ARG A 225 16.74 -6.15 -15.93
N ASP A 226 16.33 -5.81 -14.71
CA ASP A 226 17.19 -5.56 -13.55
C ASP A 226 18.26 -4.45 -13.77
N SER A 227 18.10 -3.58 -14.77
CA SER A 227 19.06 -2.51 -15.09
C SER A 227 18.97 -1.28 -14.19
N ILE A 228 17.87 -1.14 -13.44
CA ILE A 228 17.66 -0.09 -12.42
C ILE A 228 17.22 -0.70 -11.08
N ALA A 229 17.61 -1.96 -10.84
CA ALA A 229 17.39 -2.61 -9.56
C ALA A 229 18.23 -1.90 -8.48
N LEU A 230 17.60 -1.65 -7.34
CA LEU A 230 18.21 -0.98 -6.20
C LEU A 230 18.55 -1.98 -5.08
N GLU A 231 19.43 -1.57 -4.16
CA GLU A 231 19.66 -2.31 -2.92
C GLU A 231 18.31 -2.53 -2.21
N ARG A 232 18.07 -3.77 -1.75
CA ARG A 232 16.80 -4.21 -1.15
C ARG A 232 16.61 -3.67 0.28
N ARG A 233 16.62 -2.34 0.41
CA ARG A 233 16.34 -1.60 1.63
C ARG A 233 15.05 -0.81 1.47
N ALA A 234 14.26 -0.72 2.54
CA ALA A 234 13.07 0.13 2.59
C ALA A 234 13.24 1.26 3.61
N LEU A 235 12.80 2.46 3.24
CA LEU A 235 12.62 3.58 4.17
C LEU A 235 11.22 3.50 4.78
N VAL A 236 11.14 3.51 6.11
CA VAL A 236 9.87 3.58 6.84
C VAL A 236 9.89 4.86 7.66
N PHE A 237 9.13 5.87 7.23
CA PHE A 237 9.17 7.20 7.82
C PHE A 237 7.79 7.56 8.38
N VAL A 238 7.67 7.56 9.70
CA VAL A 238 6.40 7.68 10.42
C VAL A 238 6.38 8.99 11.19
N ASP A 239 5.49 9.90 10.82
CA ASP A 239 5.28 11.16 11.52
C ASP A 239 4.68 10.95 12.92
N ASP A 240 4.75 12.00 13.74
CA ASP A 240 4.46 11.98 15.18
C ASP A 240 3.14 11.30 15.60
N ASP A 241 2.05 11.59 14.89
CA ASP A 241 0.72 11.05 15.17
C ASP A 241 0.72 9.52 15.28
N TRP A 242 1.58 8.85 14.51
CA TRP A 242 1.61 7.40 14.45
C TRP A 242 2.88 6.77 15.03
N GLU A 243 3.68 7.50 15.84
CA GLU A 243 4.88 6.98 16.53
C GLU A 243 4.59 5.60 17.16
N TYR A 244 3.48 5.49 17.88
CA TYR A 244 3.09 4.26 18.58
C TYR A 244 3.02 3.06 17.62
N TRP A 245 2.51 3.25 16.40
CA TRP A 245 2.37 2.18 15.40
C TRP A 245 3.63 1.91 14.59
N GLY A 246 4.57 2.85 14.57
CA GLY A 246 5.75 2.81 13.71
C GLY A 246 6.52 1.48 13.74
N PRO A 247 6.82 0.89 14.92
CA PRO A 247 7.50 -0.40 14.98
C PRO A 247 6.73 -1.55 14.31
N TRP A 248 5.39 -1.60 14.40
CA TRP A 248 4.60 -2.67 13.77
C TRP A 248 4.48 -2.48 12.26
N TRP A 249 4.33 -1.23 11.80
CA TRP A 249 4.30 -0.96 10.36
C TRP A 249 5.66 -1.19 9.70
N ALA A 250 6.76 -0.90 10.42
CA ALA A 250 8.09 -1.29 9.98
C ALA A 250 8.25 -2.82 9.88
N ASP A 251 7.70 -3.58 10.84
CA ASP A 251 7.66 -5.05 10.80
C ASP A 251 6.86 -5.55 9.59
N ASP A 252 5.71 -4.95 9.30
CA ASP A 252 4.89 -5.33 8.14
C ASP A 252 5.63 -5.08 6.81
N VAL A 253 6.30 -3.92 6.66
CA VAL A 253 7.16 -3.60 5.50
C VAL A 253 8.34 -4.58 5.39
N SER A 254 8.89 -5.01 6.53
CA SER A 254 10.05 -5.91 6.57
C SER A 254 9.79 -7.28 5.97
N GLN A 255 8.51 -7.67 5.83
CA GLN A 255 8.10 -8.89 5.14
C GLN A 255 8.56 -8.90 3.68
N LEU A 256 8.57 -7.72 3.02
CA LEU A 256 9.07 -7.56 1.66
C LEU A 256 10.57 -7.20 1.65
N TYR A 257 10.99 -6.27 2.51
CA TYR A 257 12.37 -5.79 2.59
C TYR A 257 12.92 -5.94 4.02
N PRO A 258 13.66 -7.03 4.33
CA PRO A 258 14.15 -7.29 5.68
C PRO A 258 15.09 -6.21 6.26
N ASP A 259 15.76 -5.43 5.39
CA ASP A 259 16.55 -4.27 5.80
C ASP A 259 15.68 -3.01 5.73
N THR A 260 15.24 -2.52 6.90
CA THR A 260 14.45 -1.29 7.01
C THR A 260 15.23 -0.18 7.69
N MET A 261 15.21 1.00 7.08
CA MET A 261 15.66 2.26 7.66
C MET A 261 14.44 2.98 8.23
N SER A 262 14.19 2.80 9.53
CA SER A 262 12.95 3.26 10.18
C SER A 262 13.15 4.50 11.06
N PHE A 263 12.25 5.47 10.92
CA PHE A 263 12.18 6.69 11.75
C PHE A 263 10.75 6.89 12.24
N PHE A 264 10.60 7.10 13.55
CA PHE A 264 9.31 7.28 14.22
C PHE A 264 9.41 8.16 15.47
N GLU A 265 10.53 8.87 15.68
CA GLU A 265 10.65 9.76 16.84
C GLU A 265 9.98 11.11 16.52
N PRO A 266 8.94 11.52 17.27
CA PRO A 266 8.06 12.65 16.92
C PRO A 266 8.73 13.97 16.58
N ASN A 267 9.81 14.32 17.28
CA ASN A 267 10.45 15.62 17.08
C ASN A 267 11.58 15.58 16.03
N ALA A 268 12.04 14.39 15.66
CA ALA A 268 13.07 14.15 14.66
C ALA A 268 12.48 13.86 13.27
N THR A 269 11.28 13.29 13.17
CA THR A 269 10.58 13.00 11.91
C THR A 269 10.09 14.28 11.25
N ARG A 270 11.02 14.99 10.61
CA ARG A 270 10.79 16.30 9.98
C ARG A 270 11.05 16.24 8.49
N ALA A 271 10.51 17.18 7.72
CA ALA A 271 10.77 17.28 6.28
C ALA A 271 12.27 17.42 5.97
N THR A 272 13.04 18.07 6.85
CA THR A 272 14.51 18.16 6.74
C THR A 272 15.15 16.76 6.78
N LEU A 273 14.79 15.92 7.76
CA LEU A 273 15.30 14.55 7.85
C LEU A 273 14.76 13.69 6.70
N TYR A 274 13.49 13.84 6.34
CA TYR A 274 12.88 13.10 5.24
C TYR A 274 13.64 13.33 3.92
N ARG A 275 13.97 14.58 3.58
CA ARG A 275 14.82 14.91 2.41
C ARG A 275 16.14 14.15 2.43
N GLU A 276 16.90 14.26 3.52
CA GLU A 276 18.21 13.61 3.64
C GLU A 276 18.12 12.09 3.51
N ARG A 277 17.06 11.48 4.04
CA ARG A 277 16.87 10.02 4.00
C ARG A 277 16.36 9.55 2.64
N LEU A 278 15.53 10.35 1.98
CA LEU A 278 15.01 10.05 0.66
C LEU A 278 16.10 10.15 -0.44
N ASP A 279 17.19 10.89 -0.21
CA ASP A 279 18.39 10.93 -1.07
C ASP A 279 19.24 9.65 -1.03
N THR A 280 18.95 8.73 -0.11
CA THR A 280 19.66 7.46 -0.03
C THR A 280 18.96 6.40 -0.87
N VAL A 281 19.68 5.40 -1.38
CA VAL A 281 19.11 4.33 -2.21
C VAL A 281 18.06 3.54 -1.41
N GLN A 282 16.82 3.52 -1.89
CA GLN A 282 15.71 2.78 -1.30
C GLN A 282 14.97 2.00 -2.39
N ALA A 283 14.90 0.68 -2.31
CA ALA A 283 14.01 -0.06 -3.20
C ALA A 283 12.52 0.29 -2.95
N TRP A 284 12.20 0.72 -1.73
CA TRP A 284 10.84 1.03 -1.30
C TRP A 284 10.80 2.16 -0.27
N VAL A 285 9.78 3.01 -0.34
CA VAL A 285 9.54 4.08 0.63
C VAL A 285 8.12 3.98 1.17
N SER A 286 7.98 3.79 2.49
CA SER A 286 6.71 3.87 3.20
C SER A 286 6.69 5.15 4.03
N LEU A 287 5.83 6.08 3.66
CA LEU A 287 5.68 7.37 4.34
C LEU A 287 4.30 7.44 5.01
N PHE A 288 4.29 7.86 6.28
CA PHE A 288 3.10 8.04 7.08
C PHE A 288 3.09 9.47 7.60
N ALA A 289 2.29 10.33 6.96
CA ALA A 289 2.28 11.76 7.21
C ALA A 289 0.93 12.36 6.78
N HIS A 290 0.54 13.48 7.39
CA HIS A 290 -0.53 14.30 6.81
C HIS A 290 -0.10 14.89 5.47
N SER A 291 -1.03 15.07 4.54
CA SER A 291 -0.70 15.47 3.17
C SER A 291 -1.83 16.17 2.44
N SER A 292 -1.48 16.73 1.29
CA SER A 292 -2.38 17.14 0.22
C SER A 292 -1.74 16.71 -1.11
N PRO A 293 -2.39 16.89 -2.28
CA PRO A 293 -1.75 16.65 -3.57
C PRO A 293 -0.44 17.44 -3.76
N SER A 294 -0.26 18.54 -3.02
CA SER A 294 0.84 19.47 -3.19
C SER A 294 2.02 19.27 -2.23
N LEU A 295 1.85 18.60 -1.08
CA LEU A 295 2.90 18.50 -0.05
C LEU A 295 2.61 17.40 1.00
N HIS A 296 3.66 17.01 1.72
CA HIS A 296 3.61 16.32 3.01
C HIS A 296 3.89 17.32 4.15
N GLN A 297 3.13 17.23 5.23
CA GLN A 297 3.35 18.00 6.46
C GLN A 297 3.86 17.06 7.54
N PHE A 298 4.92 17.47 8.22
CA PHE A 298 5.51 16.79 9.36
C PHE A 298 5.36 17.66 10.60
N THR A 299 4.86 17.10 11.67
CA THR A 299 4.64 17.84 12.91
C THR A 299 5.79 17.60 13.88
N TYR A 300 6.22 18.67 14.56
CA TYR A 300 7.34 18.61 15.51
C TYR A 300 7.14 19.62 16.64
N ASN A 301 8.09 19.68 17.57
CA ASN A 301 8.04 20.53 18.76
C ASN A 301 6.78 20.22 19.59
N ASN A 302 6.56 18.93 19.85
CA ASN A 302 5.42 18.39 20.59
C ASN A 302 4.07 18.89 20.05
N GLY A 303 3.86 18.81 18.74
CA GLY A 303 2.60 19.21 18.10
C GLY A 303 2.45 20.70 17.77
N ASN A 304 3.44 21.55 18.11
CA ASN A 304 3.29 23.01 18.05
C ASN A 304 3.90 23.65 16.79
N SER A 305 4.51 22.86 15.91
CA SER A 305 5.19 23.37 14.73
C SER A 305 5.11 22.37 13.58
N HIS A 306 5.16 22.88 12.35
CA HIS A 306 5.05 22.07 11.14
C HIS A 306 6.21 22.36 10.19
N ASP A 307 6.75 21.30 9.60
CA ASP A 307 7.75 21.33 8.53
C ASP A 307 7.13 20.67 7.28
N TYR A 308 7.56 21.08 6.08
CA TYR A 308 6.88 20.72 4.84
C TYR A 308 7.84 20.15 3.80
N TYR A 309 7.40 19.09 3.11
CA TYR A 309 8.03 18.57 1.90
C TYR A 309 7.08 18.78 0.73
N ASN A 310 7.42 19.66 -0.21
CA ASN A 310 6.57 19.94 -1.35
C ASN A 310 6.66 18.80 -2.37
N SER A 311 5.53 18.45 -2.98
CA SER A 311 5.45 17.42 -4.01
C SER A 311 6.39 17.67 -5.19
N THR A 312 6.64 18.94 -5.55
CA THR A 312 7.58 19.34 -6.61
C THR A 312 9.01 18.90 -6.31
N GLU A 313 9.35 18.66 -5.04
CA GLU A 313 10.67 18.23 -4.63
C GLU A 313 10.96 16.80 -5.07
N TYR A 314 9.97 15.90 -5.20
CA TYR A 314 10.18 14.59 -5.84
C TYR A 314 10.72 14.74 -7.27
N THR A 315 10.30 15.78 -8.00
CA THR A 315 10.77 16.03 -9.37
C THR A 315 12.18 16.62 -9.39
N SER A 316 12.52 17.53 -8.47
CA SER A 316 13.83 18.18 -8.45
C SER A 316 14.92 17.38 -7.73
N GLN A 317 14.55 16.61 -6.71
CA GLN A 317 15.44 15.75 -5.94
C GLN A 317 15.73 14.44 -6.70
N ASP A 318 14.77 13.95 -7.49
CA ASP A 318 14.85 12.68 -8.22
C ASP A 318 15.30 11.51 -7.33
N PRO A 319 14.51 11.17 -6.28
CA PRO A 319 14.91 10.16 -5.30
C PRO A 319 15.31 8.83 -5.95
N PRO A 320 16.39 8.18 -5.48
CA PRO A 320 16.74 6.83 -5.90
C PRO A 320 15.81 5.80 -5.24
N ALA A 321 14.52 5.85 -5.61
CA ALA A 321 13.50 4.93 -5.14
C ALA A 321 12.48 4.52 -6.20
N ASN A 322 12.22 3.21 -6.28
CA ASN A 322 11.36 2.62 -7.31
C ASN A 322 9.89 2.58 -6.90
N PHE A 323 9.60 2.28 -5.63
CA PHE A 323 8.24 2.03 -5.17
C PHE A 323 7.90 2.77 -3.88
N TYR A 324 6.62 3.10 -3.74
CA TYR A 324 6.12 3.88 -2.62
C TYR A 324 4.83 3.31 -2.04
N ASN A 325 4.68 3.42 -0.72
CA ASN A 325 3.40 3.34 -0.03
C ASN A 325 3.18 4.64 0.72
N PHE A 326 2.21 5.43 0.27
CA PHE A 326 1.87 6.72 0.86
C PHE A 326 0.66 6.55 1.77
N PHE A 327 0.92 6.35 3.06
CA PHE A 327 -0.08 6.56 4.11
C PHE A 327 -0.28 8.06 4.34
N CYS A 328 -0.95 8.70 3.37
CA CYS A 328 -1.02 10.14 3.21
C CYS A 328 -2.38 10.57 2.61
N CYS A 329 -2.99 11.63 3.13
CA CYS A 329 -4.21 12.21 2.54
C CYS A 329 -3.97 12.73 1.13
N SER A 330 -4.85 12.35 0.20
CA SER A 330 -5.02 12.98 -1.12
C SER A 330 -3.76 13.07 -1.99
N PHE A 331 -2.64 12.46 -1.59
CA PHE A 331 -1.37 12.56 -2.30
C PHE A 331 -1.44 11.86 -3.67
N GLY A 332 -2.32 10.85 -3.79
CA GLY A 332 -2.63 10.12 -5.00
C GLY A 332 -3.78 10.70 -5.83
N ARG A 333 -4.31 11.89 -5.51
CA ARG A 333 -5.44 12.51 -6.22
C ARG A 333 -5.04 12.91 -7.64
N TYR A 334 -5.07 11.95 -8.56
CA TYR A 334 -4.59 12.06 -9.94
C TYR A 334 -5.38 13.03 -10.82
N THR A 335 -6.53 13.53 -10.34
CA THR A 335 -7.27 14.61 -10.98
C THR A 335 -6.66 15.98 -10.71
N SER A 336 -5.88 16.12 -9.63
CA SER A 336 -5.22 17.38 -9.27
C SER A 336 -3.97 17.58 -10.09
N GLY A 337 -3.88 18.72 -10.77
CA GLY A 337 -2.74 19.07 -11.59
C GLY A 337 -1.43 19.02 -10.81
N GLY A 338 -0.51 18.16 -11.23
CA GLY A 338 0.81 18.05 -10.60
C GLY A 338 0.81 17.35 -9.24
N TYR A 339 -0.17 16.49 -8.96
CA TYR A 339 -0.28 15.70 -7.72
C TYR A 339 1.00 14.92 -7.38
N GLY A 340 1.32 14.86 -6.09
CA GLY A 340 2.60 14.36 -5.61
C GLY A 340 2.85 12.87 -5.84
N GLY A 341 1.83 12.03 -5.74
CA GLY A 341 1.94 10.61 -6.07
C GLY A 341 2.43 10.42 -7.52
N GLY A 342 1.89 11.20 -8.46
CA GLY A 342 2.35 11.20 -9.84
C GLY A 342 3.79 11.69 -9.97
N ARG A 343 4.19 12.73 -9.22
CA ARG A 343 5.57 13.23 -9.23
C ARG A 343 6.60 12.20 -8.73
N SER A 344 6.21 11.31 -7.82
CA SER A 344 7.07 10.21 -7.35
C SER A 344 7.22 9.06 -8.36
N VAL A 345 6.23 8.88 -9.25
CA VAL A 345 6.21 7.81 -10.26
C VAL A 345 6.80 8.29 -11.60
N PHE A 346 6.62 9.57 -11.93
CA PHE A 346 7.15 10.22 -13.13
C PHE A 346 8.48 10.95 -12.90
N SER A 347 9.24 10.57 -11.86
CA SER A 347 10.64 11.01 -11.65
C SER A 347 11.55 10.62 -12.81
N GLN A 348 12.80 11.11 -12.85
CA GLN A 348 13.65 10.97 -14.02
C GLN A 348 14.40 9.63 -14.02
N SER A 349 15.06 9.30 -12.91
CA SER A 349 15.94 8.13 -12.81
C SER A 349 15.25 6.89 -12.27
N HIS A 350 14.40 7.05 -11.25
CA HIS A 350 13.64 5.96 -10.62
C HIS A 350 12.14 6.32 -10.57
N GLY A 351 11.36 5.63 -9.76
CA GLY A 351 9.91 5.80 -9.65
C GLY A 351 9.16 4.96 -10.70
N LEU A 352 8.39 4.00 -10.21
CA LEU A 352 7.67 3.01 -11.00
C LEU A 352 6.27 2.74 -10.49
N GLY A 353 6.06 2.70 -9.17
CA GLY A 353 4.74 2.43 -8.62
C GLY A 353 4.52 3.03 -7.25
N ALA A 354 3.29 3.44 -6.98
CA ALA A 354 2.91 3.96 -5.67
C ALA A 354 1.47 3.54 -5.33
N VAL A 355 1.26 3.12 -4.08
CA VAL A 355 -0.10 3.01 -3.52
C VAL A 355 -0.37 4.27 -2.71
N ALA A 356 -1.47 4.96 -2.99
CA ALA A 356 -1.80 6.25 -2.38
C ALA A 356 -3.32 6.47 -2.31
N SER A 357 -3.75 7.49 -1.57
CA SER A 357 -5.16 7.88 -1.48
C SER A 357 -5.47 9.14 -2.28
N THR A 358 -6.64 9.18 -2.93
CA THR A 358 -7.18 10.36 -3.62
C THR A 358 -7.95 11.29 -2.69
N LYS A 359 -8.24 10.87 -1.46
CA LYS A 359 -8.97 11.63 -0.43
C LYS A 359 -8.29 11.55 0.93
N THR A 360 -8.94 12.10 1.95
CA THR A 360 -8.61 11.80 3.35
C THR A 360 -8.78 10.32 3.64
N GLY A 361 -7.88 9.74 4.43
CA GLY A 361 -7.76 8.28 4.60
C GLY A 361 -6.63 7.69 3.74
N SER A 362 -6.29 6.43 3.99
CA SER A 362 -5.30 5.66 3.24
C SER A 362 -5.38 4.16 3.60
N MET A 363 -4.38 3.37 3.20
CA MET A 363 -4.23 1.95 3.51
C MET A 363 -4.10 1.74 5.01
N LEU A 364 -4.94 0.91 5.59
CA LEU A 364 -4.69 0.26 6.89
C LEU A 364 -4.45 -1.22 6.63
N GLU A 365 -4.12 -1.99 7.67
CA GLU A 365 -3.91 -3.43 7.53
C GLU A 365 -2.84 -3.76 6.46
N PHE A 366 -1.63 -3.27 6.69
CA PHE A 366 -0.52 -3.35 5.72
C PHE A 366 -0.04 -4.79 5.47
N ALA A 367 -0.21 -5.69 6.44
CA ALA A 367 0.34 -7.03 6.37
C ALA A 367 -0.14 -7.85 5.16
N PRO A 368 -1.45 -7.98 4.85
CA PRO A 368 -1.93 -8.64 3.63
C PRO A 368 -1.23 -8.16 2.35
N PHE A 369 -1.05 -6.85 2.20
CA PHE A 369 -0.39 -6.24 1.04
C PHE A 369 1.09 -6.67 0.95
N TYR A 370 1.86 -6.45 2.02
CA TYR A 370 3.30 -6.78 2.01
C TYR A 370 3.57 -8.28 1.97
N GLN A 371 2.72 -9.12 2.57
CA GLN A 371 2.81 -10.58 2.46
C GLN A 371 2.61 -11.04 1.02
N SER A 372 1.64 -10.46 0.32
CA SER A 372 1.40 -10.76 -1.09
C SER A 372 2.61 -10.40 -1.95
N LEU A 373 3.18 -9.21 -1.76
CA LEU A 373 4.41 -8.80 -2.45
C LEU A 373 5.61 -9.70 -2.12
N ALA A 374 5.78 -10.08 -0.85
CA ALA A 374 6.86 -10.97 -0.41
C ALA A 374 6.78 -12.37 -1.03
N GLN A 375 5.58 -12.80 -1.44
CA GLN A 375 5.35 -14.03 -2.20
C GLN A 375 5.65 -13.89 -3.71
N GLY A 376 6.16 -12.74 -4.15
CA GLY A 376 6.51 -12.48 -5.55
C GLY A 376 5.33 -12.12 -6.45
N LYS A 377 4.19 -11.75 -5.87
CA LYS A 377 3.03 -11.23 -6.61
C LYS A 377 3.29 -9.79 -7.10
N SER A 378 2.57 -9.39 -8.14
CA SER A 378 2.67 -8.02 -8.66
C SER A 378 2.01 -7.00 -7.72
N LEU A 379 2.31 -5.71 -7.92
CA LEU A 379 1.67 -4.61 -7.21
C LEU A 379 0.14 -4.69 -7.25
N GLY A 380 -0.42 -4.91 -8.44
CA GLY A 380 -1.87 -5.02 -8.65
C GLY A 380 -2.47 -6.21 -7.92
N ARG A 381 -1.83 -7.39 -7.99
CA ARG A 381 -2.32 -8.57 -7.28
C ARG A 381 -2.25 -8.40 -5.77
N ALA A 382 -1.19 -7.78 -5.25
CA ALA A 382 -1.09 -7.46 -3.83
C ALA A 382 -2.13 -6.44 -3.39
N PHE A 383 -2.43 -5.45 -4.23
CA PHE A 383 -3.48 -4.47 -3.97
C PHE A 383 -4.88 -5.10 -3.96
N SER A 384 -5.16 -6.04 -4.87
CA SER A 384 -6.39 -6.84 -4.87
C SER A 384 -6.49 -7.77 -3.65
N ASP A 385 -5.42 -8.46 -3.27
CA ASP A 385 -5.41 -9.31 -2.07
C ASP A 385 -5.63 -8.48 -0.78
N TRP A 386 -5.14 -7.24 -0.74
CA TRP A 386 -5.43 -6.30 0.34
C TRP A 386 -6.91 -5.90 0.38
N TRP A 387 -7.50 -5.52 -0.75
CA TRP A 387 -8.94 -5.23 -0.81
C TRP A 387 -9.80 -6.42 -0.40
N ALA A 388 -9.44 -7.63 -0.84
CA ALA A 388 -10.12 -8.85 -0.45
C ALA A 388 -10.09 -9.07 1.07
N PHE A 389 -8.98 -8.70 1.74
CA PHE A 389 -8.90 -8.73 3.20
C PHE A 389 -9.80 -7.67 3.85
N ILE A 390 -9.78 -6.42 3.35
CA ILE A 390 -10.60 -5.33 3.89
C ILE A 390 -12.09 -5.64 3.75
N MET A 391 -12.53 -6.20 2.63
CA MET A 391 -13.95 -6.40 2.32
C MET A 391 -14.50 -7.77 2.73
N GLN A 392 -13.68 -8.65 3.32
CA GLN A 392 -14.04 -10.06 3.56
C GLN A 392 -15.32 -10.23 4.41
N ASP A 393 -15.61 -9.26 5.28
CA ASP A 393 -16.76 -9.25 6.19
C ASP A 393 -17.81 -8.18 5.81
N GLY A 394 -17.75 -7.67 4.57
CA GLY A 394 -18.47 -6.49 4.12
C GLY A 394 -17.62 -5.22 4.26
N ILE A 395 -18.24 -4.05 4.10
CA ILE A 395 -17.58 -2.75 4.28
C ILE A 395 -18.37 -1.92 5.28
N SER A 396 -17.73 -1.54 6.38
CA SER A 396 -18.27 -0.55 7.31
C SER A 396 -18.10 0.86 6.75
N PHE A 397 -18.85 1.82 7.29
CA PHE A 397 -18.69 3.21 6.87
C PHE A 397 -17.30 3.77 7.24
N ASP A 398 -16.71 3.33 8.36
CA ASP A 398 -15.33 3.70 8.72
C ASP A 398 -14.31 3.17 7.70
N GLU A 399 -14.43 1.91 7.28
CA GLU A 399 -13.55 1.34 6.24
C GLU A 399 -13.77 2.01 4.88
N LEU A 400 -15.01 2.36 4.55
CA LEU A 400 -15.32 3.18 3.36
C LEU A 400 -14.57 4.52 3.43
N CYS A 401 -14.67 5.22 4.57
CA CYS A 401 -13.99 6.50 4.78
C CYS A 401 -12.47 6.35 4.66
N TRP A 402 -11.87 5.28 5.19
CA TRP A 402 -10.43 5.05 5.08
C TRP A 402 -9.98 4.68 3.67
N HIS A 403 -10.72 3.82 2.96
CA HIS A 403 -10.16 3.03 1.87
C HIS A 403 -10.70 3.36 0.48
N TYR A 404 -11.89 3.97 0.33
CA TYR A 404 -12.47 4.22 -1.00
C TYR A 404 -11.72 5.28 -1.83
N GLY A 405 -10.71 5.93 -1.25
CA GLY A 405 -9.76 6.77 -1.96
C GLY A 405 -8.56 6.04 -2.55
N MET A 406 -8.36 4.76 -2.23
CA MET A 406 -7.13 4.07 -2.57
C MET A 406 -6.99 3.84 -4.07
N THR A 407 -5.83 4.19 -4.61
CA THR A 407 -5.44 3.99 -6.00
C THR A 407 -4.02 3.44 -6.08
N LEU A 408 -3.76 2.67 -7.14
CA LEU A 408 -2.44 2.20 -7.51
C LEU A 408 -1.96 3.01 -8.72
N LEU A 409 -0.92 3.80 -8.50
CA LEU A 409 -0.25 4.58 -9.53
C LEU A 409 0.90 3.75 -10.11
N GLY A 410 1.03 3.73 -11.42
CA GLY A 410 2.04 2.94 -12.13
C GLY A 410 1.51 1.66 -12.79
N ASP A 411 2.44 0.88 -13.33
CA ASP A 411 2.23 -0.43 -13.92
C ASP A 411 1.90 -1.44 -12.82
N PRO A 412 0.66 -1.99 -12.78
CA PRO A 412 0.23 -2.90 -11.73
C PRO A 412 0.81 -4.31 -11.88
N PHE A 413 1.49 -4.61 -12.98
CA PHE A 413 2.06 -5.92 -13.29
C PHE A 413 3.50 -6.06 -12.76
N LEU A 414 4.13 -4.95 -12.34
CA LEU A 414 5.48 -4.96 -11.77
C LEU A 414 5.55 -5.74 -10.44
N LYS A 415 6.68 -6.42 -10.23
CA LYS A 415 7.00 -7.21 -9.03
C LYS A 415 8.13 -6.55 -8.24
N PRO A 416 7.84 -5.93 -7.09
CA PRO A 416 8.86 -5.26 -6.27
C PRO A 416 9.97 -6.18 -5.75
N ALA A 417 9.69 -7.46 -5.53
CA ALA A 417 10.68 -8.43 -5.04
C ALA A 417 11.67 -8.95 -6.13
N GLY A 418 11.60 -8.43 -7.36
CA GLY A 418 12.45 -8.81 -8.50
C GLY A 418 11.81 -9.81 -9.47
N HIS A 419 12.46 -10.02 -10.63
CA HIS A 419 11.96 -10.85 -11.73
C HIS A 419 12.66 -12.22 -11.78
N ASN A 420 11.90 -13.31 -11.76
CA ASN A 420 12.40 -14.62 -12.20
C ASN A 420 12.35 -14.67 -13.73
N LEU A 421 13.41 -14.21 -14.41
CA LEU A 421 13.60 -14.52 -15.83
C LEU A 421 14.22 -15.93 -15.95
N GLY A 422 13.36 -16.96 -15.81
CA GLY A 422 13.49 -18.35 -16.28
C GLY A 422 14.81 -19.12 -16.07
N VAL A 423 14.82 -20.09 -15.15
CA VAL A 423 14.93 -21.56 -15.39
C VAL A 423 14.71 -22.26 -14.04
N ALA A 424 13.95 -23.36 -14.07
CA ALA A 424 13.65 -24.21 -12.92
C ALA A 424 14.90 -24.56 -12.07
N GLY A 425 14.92 -24.05 -10.85
CA GLY A 425 15.72 -24.56 -9.74
C GLY A 425 14.78 -24.89 -8.60
N THR A 426 14.72 -26.16 -8.22
CA THR A 426 13.96 -26.69 -7.08
C THR A 426 14.12 -25.83 -5.82
N PRO A 427 13.04 -25.60 -5.03
CA PRO A 427 13.15 -24.83 -3.79
C PRO A 427 14.00 -25.64 -2.81
N SER A 428 15.20 -25.16 -2.52
CA SER A 428 16.06 -25.72 -1.49
C SER A 428 16.74 -24.58 -0.74
N GLY A 429 16.35 -24.44 0.52
CA GLY A 429 17.08 -23.67 1.52
C GLY A 429 16.57 -22.24 1.72
N ILE A 430 15.80 -22.04 2.79
CA ILE A 430 15.69 -20.73 3.43
C ILE A 430 17.11 -20.34 3.88
N SER A 431 17.73 -19.40 3.16
CA SER A 431 19.04 -18.86 3.53
C SER A 431 18.86 -17.92 4.71
N ALA A 432 19.33 -18.34 5.88
CA ALA A 432 19.45 -17.49 7.06
C ALA A 432 20.35 -16.28 6.75
N VAL A 433 19.93 -15.08 7.16
CA VAL A 433 20.83 -13.92 7.21
C VAL A 433 21.90 -14.21 8.27
N PRO A 434 23.19 -14.31 7.92
CA PRO A 434 24.22 -14.58 8.92
C PRO A 434 24.42 -13.34 9.81
N GLY A 435 24.30 -13.51 11.13
CA GLY A 435 24.86 -12.56 12.11
C GLY A 435 23.93 -11.98 13.18
N ARG A 436 22.62 -12.29 13.21
CA ARG A 436 21.71 -11.82 14.27
C ARG A 436 20.80 -12.92 14.82
N LEU A 437 20.37 -12.75 16.06
CA LEU A 437 19.31 -13.55 16.67
C LEU A 437 18.01 -13.27 15.90
N GLY A 438 17.43 -14.30 15.30
CA GLY A 438 16.15 -14.21 14.60
C GLY A 438 15.17 -15.23 15.13
N VAL A 439 13.90 -14.88 15.26
CA VAL A 439 12.83 -15.84 15.58
C VAL A 439 11.70 -15.68 14.57
N SER A 440 11.11 -16.78 14.12
CA SER A 440 9.96 -16.80 13.23
C SER A 440 8.98 -17.90 13.63
N ALA A 441 7.72 -17.76 13.21
CA ALA A 441 6.66 -18.70 13.47
C ALA A 441 5.90 -18.98 12.16
N ALA A 442 5.87 -20.24 11.71
CA ALA A 442 5.21 -20.62 10.46
C ALA A 442 4.48 -21.97 10.56
N PRO A 443 3.22 -22.09 10.09
CA PRO A 443 2.41 -21.00 9.52
C PRO A 443 1.92 -20.01 10.58
N SER A 444 1.64 -18.78 10.13
CA SER A 444 0.95 -17.71 10.85
C SER A 444 0.11 -16.95 9.82
N PRO A 445 -1.24 -16.98 9.87
CA PRO A 445 -2.08 -17.61 10.88
C PRO A 445 -1.97 -19.14 10.94
N SER A 446 -2.22 -19.73 12.12
CA SER A 446 -2.20 -21.17 12.35
C SER A 446 -3.49 -21.64 13.03
N ALA A 447 -4.14 -22.63 12.44
CA ALA A 447 -5.31 -23.31 13.03
C ALA A 447 -4.93 -24.49 13.95
N TYR A 448 -3.82 -25.17 13.70
CA TYR A 448 -3.50 -26.44 14.39
C TYR A 448 -2.11 -26.49 15.03
N ARG A 449 -1.10 -25.94 14.36
CA ARG A 449 0.30 -25.99 14.80
C ARG A 449 1.12 -24.92 14.09
N SER A 450 2.13 -24.40 14.78
CA SER A 450 3.15 -23.54 14.19
C SER A 450 4.55 -24.07 14.50
N ILE A 451 5.48 -23.92 13.57
CA ILE A 451 6.90 -24.21 13.74
C ILE A 451 7.57 -22.92 14.15
N ILE A 452 8.12 -22.90 15.34
CA ILE A 452 8.92 -21.79 15.85
C ILE A 452 10.37 -22.06 15.48
N SER A 453 10.94 -21.22 14.63
CA SER A 453 12.35 -21.31 14.22
C SER A 453 13.15 -20.19 14.87
N LEU A 454 14.31 -20.53 15.43
CA LEU A 454 15.26 -19.59 16.01
C LEU A 454 16.60 -19.72 15.29
N THR A 455 17.13 -18.61 14.80
CA THR A 455 18.49 -18.52 14.25
C THR A 455 19.41 -17.97 15.34
N MET A 456 20.37 -18.78 15.78
CA MET A 456 21.40 -18.42 16.75
C MET A 456 22.69 -18.02 16.03
N PRO A 457 23.17 -16.76 16.15
CA PRO A 457 24.40 -16.31 15.50
C PRO A 457 25.66 -16.86 16.19
N SER A 458 25.60 -17.09 17.50
CA SER A 458 26.67 -17.68 18.30
C SER A 458 26.08 -18.53 19.43
N GLY A 459 26.91 -19.37 20.06
CA GLY A 459 26.45 -20.26 21.12
C GLY A 459 26.24 -19.50 22.44
N SER A 460 25.03 -19.52 22.99
CA SER A 460 24.72 -18.83 24.25
C SER A 460 23.51 -19.40 24.96
N GLN A 461 23.34 -19.05 26.25
CA GLN A 461 22.09 -19.31 26.97
C GLN A 461 20.94 -18.56 26.31
N ALA A 462 19.94 -19.29 25.81
CA ALA A 462 18.79 -18.74 25.10
C ALA A 462 17.49 -19.08 25.82
N ARG A 463 16.59 -18.10 25.89
CA ARG A 463 15.20 -18.29 26.33
C ARG A 463 14.26 -18.04 25.17
N VAL A 464 13.38 -18.98 24.90
CA VAL A 464 12.33 -18.87 23.88
C VAL A 464 11.00 -19.21 24.53
N ALA A 465 10.05 -18.28 24.44
CA ALA A 465 8.71 -18.46 25.00
C ALA A 465 7.65 -17.76 24.14
N VAL A 466 6.44 -18.28 24.20
CA VAL A 466 5.25 -17.73 23.58
C VAL A 466 4.45 -16.96 24.63
N TYR A 467 4.01 -15.76 24.27
CA TYR A 467 3.28 -14.83 25.13
C TYR A 467 1.92 -14.51 24.51
N ASN A 468 0.92 -14.25 25.35
CA ASN A 468 -0.31 -13.59 24.90
C ASN A 468 -0.12 -12.07 24.81
N VAL A 469 -1.10 -11.34 24.27
CA VAL A 469 -1.08 -9.87 24.16
C VAL A 469 -0.97 -9.15 25.52
N GLY A 470 -1.40 -9.80 26.61
CA GLY A 470 -1.23 -9.29 27.98
C GLY A 470 0.19 -9.48 28.55
N GLY A 471 1.13 -10.00 27.77
CA GLY A 471 2.51 -10.25 28.20
C GLY A 471 2.68 -11.47 29.11
N GLN A 472 1.65 -12.29 29.28
CA GLN A 472 1.74 -13.52 30.07
C GLN A 472 2.39 -14.63 29.24
N VAL A 473 3.31 -15.38 29.84
CA VAL A 473 3.91 -16.57 29.21
C VAL A 473 2.86 -17.66 29.09
N VAL A 474 2.63 -18.11 27.86
CA VAL A 474 1.66 -19.16 27.52
C VAL A 474 2.36 -20.51 27.37
N ARG A 475 3.51 -20.53 26.69
CA ARG A 475 4.32 -21.75 26.50
C ARG A 475 5.81 -21.42 26.55
N ARG A 476 6.61 -22.20 27.28
CA ARG A 476 8.08 -22.13 27.19
C ARG A 476 8.59 -23.18 26.20
N LEU A 477 9.45 -22.76 25.28
CA LEU A 477 10.03 -23.61 24.24
C LEU A 477 11.49 -23.96 24.53
N ALA A 478 12.25 -23.02 25.10
CA ALA A 478 13.63 -23.24 25.54
C ALA A 478 14.02 -22.30 26.70
N ASP A 479 14.90 -22.78 27.58
CA ASP A 479 15.67 -22.02 28.58
C ASP A 479 16.99 -22.78 28.83
N ASP A 480 17.81 -22.90 27.78
CA ASP A 480 19.04 -23.71 27.78
C ASP A 480 20.12 -23.08 26.87
N PHE A 481 21.33 -23.60 26.91
CA PHE A 481 22.41 -23.25 26.01
C PHE A 481 22.13 -23.81 24.60
N LEU A 482 22.06 -22.93 23.60
CA LEU A 482 21.88 -23.31 22.20
C LEU A 482 23.14 -22.99 21.41
N ALA A 483 23.62 -23.97 20.63
CA ALA A 483 24.75 -23.78 19.71
C ALA A 483 24.40 -22.82 18.56
N PRO A 484 25.39 -22.24 17.84
CA PRO A 484 25.12 -21.48 16.62
C PRO A 484 24.36 -22.34 15.59
N GLY A 485 23.42 -21.74 14.85
CA GLY A 485 22.61 -22.44 13.85
C GLY A 485 21.10 -22.25 14.03
N VAL A 486 20.31 -23.01 13.28
CA VAL A 486 18.85 -22.95 13.31
C VAL A 486 18.29 -24.02 14.25
N HIS A 487 17.45 -23.59 15.20
CA HIS A 487 16.73 -24.45 16.15
C HIS A 487 15.24 -24.36 15.89
N GLN A 488 14.53 -25.47 15.98
CA GLN A 488 13.09 -25.51 15.69
C GLN A 488 12.31 -26.23 16.78
N TRP A 489 11.16 -25.66 17.13
CA TRP A 489 10.18 -26.27 18.01
C TRP A 489 8.82 -26.32 17.32
N ARG A 490 8.14 -27.46 17.44
CA ARG A 490 6.74 -27.57 17.06
C ARG A 490 5.87 -27.10 18.22
N TRP A 491 5.05 -26.09 18.00
CA TRP A 491 4.06 -25.64 18.96
C TRP A 491 2.64 -26.01 18.50
N ASP A 492 2.03 -26.94 19.20
CA ASP A 492 0.68 -27.47 18.91
C ASP A 492 -0.45 -26.59 19.47
N LEU A 493 -0.17 -25.29 19.68
CA LEU A 493 -1.10 -24.30 20.21
C LEU A 493 -1.65 -24.63 21.61
N LEU A 494 -0.81 -25.29 22.43
CA LEU A 494 -1.12 -25.64 23.83
C LEU A 494 -0.34 -24.73 24.79
N ASP A 495 -0.97 -24.35 25.90
CA ASP A 495 -0.30 -23.67 27.02
C ASP A 495 0.61 -24.64 27.81
N ASP A 496 1.33 -24.13 28.82
CA ASP A 496 2.16 -24.95 29.74
C ASP A 496 1.35 -25.97 30.58
N ARG A 497 0.01 -25.94 30.53
CA ARG A 497 -0.90 -26.90 31.19
C ARG A 497 -1.58 -27.84 30.20
N ASP A 498 -1.04 -27.92 28.97
CA ASP A 498 -1.55 -28.71 27.86
C ASP A 498 -3.01 -28.42 27.46
N ARG A 499 -3.45 -27.18 27.66
CA ARG A 499 -4.77 -26.70 27.21
C ARG A 499 -4.61 -25.87 25.93
N ARG A 500 -5.54 -26.05 25.00
CA ARG A 500 -5.55 -25.27 23.76
C ARG A 500 -5.74 -23.78 24.06
N VAL A 501 -4.88 -22.96 23.46
CA VAL A 501 -4.91 -21.51 23.63
C VAL A 501 -6.07 -20.90 22.85
N ALA A 502 -6.58 -19.74 23.28
CA ALA A 502 -7.66 -19.06 22.58
C ALA A 502 -7.21 -18.56 21.20
N ALA A 503 -8.14 -18.42 20.25
CA ALA A 503 -7.85 -17.67 19.03
C ALA A 503 -7.46 -16.23 19.37
N GLY A 504 -6.48 -15.69 18.64
CA GLY A 504 -5.93 -14.37 18.90
C GLY A 504 -4.44 -14.27 18.57
N VAL A 505 -3.85 -13.12 18.91
CA VAL A 505 -2.45 -12.82 18.64
C VAL A 505 -1.57 -13.31 19.79
N TYR A 506 -0.48 -13.99 19.42
CA TYR A 506 0.58 -14.43 20.30
C TYR A 506 1.90 -13.87 19.83
N ILE A 507 2.83 -13.66 20.76
CA ILE A 507 4.18 -13.16 20.47
C ILE A 507 5.16 -14.23 20.92
N VAL A 508 5.95 -14.77 20.00
CA VAL A 508 7.12 -15.57 20.37
C VAL A 508 8.26 -14.61 20.65
N ARG A 509 8.89 -14.69 21.81
CA ARG A 509 10.11 -13.92 22.12
C ARG A 509 11.27 -14.86 22.34
N ALA A 510 12.41 -14.48 21.80
CA ALA A 510 13.69 -15.09 22.04
C ALA A 510 14.65 -14.07 22.68
N SER A 511 15.45 -14.51 23.64
CA SER A 511 16.55 -13.72 24.18
C SER A 511 17.81 -14.58 24.33
N ALA A 512 18.95 -14.07 23.89
CA ALA A 512 20.24 -14.75 23.92
C ALA A 512 21.32 -13.73 24.31
N GLY A 513 21.78 -13.77 25.57
CA GLY A 513 22.64 -12.69 26.11
C GLY A 513 21.93 -11.33 26.12
N LEU A 514 22.48 -10.36 25.37
CA LEU A 514 21.88 -9.02 25.18
C LEU A 514 20.89 -8.97 24.00
N ASP A 515 20.96 -9.92 23.08
CA ASP A 515 20.12 -9.93 21.88
C ASP A 515 18.70 -10.38 22.21
N ARG A 516 17.73 -9.76 21.53
CA ARG A 516 16.31 -10.10 21.63
C ARG A 516 15.70 -10.12 20.25
N ALA A 517 14.80 -11.08 20.02
CA ALA A 517 14.01 -11.18 18.81
C ALA A 517 12.56 -11.52 19.18
N ALA A 518 11.60 -11.11 18.35
CA ALA A 518 10.21 -11.49 18.51
C ALA A 518 9.57 -11.80 17.16
N ALA A 519 8.54 -12.64 17.17
CA ALA A 519 7.71 -12.95 16.01
C ALA A 519 6.23 -12.97 16.42
N ARG A 520 5.37 -12.39 15.57
CA ARG A 520 3.92 -12.44 15.74
C ARG A 520 3.37 -13.76 15.20
N LEU A 521 2.51 -14.41 15.97
CA LEU A 521 1.80 -15.62 15.59
C LEU A 521 0.30 -15.44 15.81
N VAL A 522 -0.50 -15.55 14.74
CA VAL A 522 -1.96 -15.50 14.82
C VAL A 522 -2.50 -16.93 14.97
N VAL A 523 -3.32 -17.16 15.99
CA VAL A 523 -4.01 -18.45 16.21
C VAL A 523 -5.47 -18.30 15.82
N LEU A 524 -5.93 -19.20 14.95
CA LEU A 524 -7.34 -19.33 14.54
C LEU A 524 -8.09 -20.32 15.44
N LYS A 525 -9.42 -20.27 15.46
CA LYS A 525 -10.27 -21.21 16.21
C LYS A 525 -10.13 -22.64 15.71
#